data_AF-A0A497H5L6-F1
#
_entry.id   AF-A0A497H5L6-F1
#
_cell.length_a   1.000
_cell.length_b   1.000
_cell.length_c   1.000
_cell.angle_alpha   90.00
_cell.angle_beta   90.00
_cell.angle_gamma   90.00
#
_symmetry.space_group_name_H-M   'P 1'
#
loop_
_entity.id
_entity.type
_entity.pdbx_description
1 polymer ?
#
loop_
_entity_poly.entity_id
_entity_poly.type
_entity_poly.pdbx_seq_one_letter_code
_entity_poly.pdbx_strand_id
1 'polypeptide(L)'
;MSNENNQEIAEGEAHARLDEETLSILPKFGEVLFISYRDIFEVSEKDYRIHLMLSSGETLTLSNLGYKYEDFLRVLSKLRNELLLKDMLMHETLRKSGAEAEFVLYAENGVEQQKGKCEPRLYETAMVILPEKGEIFRVPYSSISKINEEDYALAIEMESERRIVISKMGAQFDPFTTTLSRLMNELSIKVQSSLKELLPRANPMVLRQAARFMKEGRAAKRSDIESISPELWREMENKLDIMGLKEEYELLKSLSQQEKICIGLKRGLLGDLTGEYIWFLIPIYDTNETKPGNAVALEATSGEGGGKATYFFKLVSRKEYPTFENMEDLHREADNFIKKINQCMLAINFRREPIYLPDEKLEDPRYQKYKFAIAKIPELRLLRERFIGRVIHSSHEQWKKDVMDLLKFNVSTQNDDAKWRQGEKDG
;
A
#
# COMPACT_ATOMS: atom_id res chain seq x y z
N MET A 1 24.63 20.27 -14.40
CA MET A 1 24.43 19.31 -13.30
C MET A 1 24.91 19.98 -12.05
N SER A 2 24.15 19.89 -10.97
CA SER A 2 24.48 20.51 -9.70
C SER A 2 24.47 19.47 -8.59
N ASN A 3 25.35 19.62 -7.60
CA ASN A 3 25.35 18.80 -6.40
C ASN A 3 24.20 19.17 -5.45
N GLU A 4 24.08 18.46 -4.32
CA GLU A 4 23.07 18.68 -3.28
C GLU A 4 23.04 20.12 -2.73
N ASN A 5 24.18 20.84 -2.79
CA ASN A 5 24.31 22.22 -2.34
C ASN A 5 23.99 23.24 -3.46
N ASN A 6 23.37 22.80 -4.55
CA ASN A 6 23.12 23.58 -5.78
C ASN A 6 24.40 24.18 -6.41
N GLN A 7 25.58 23.64 -6.11
CA GLN A 7 26.81 24.04 -6.79
C GLN A 7 26.92 23.29 -8.11
N GLU A 8 27.19 24.03 -9.17
CA GLU A 8 27.38 23.43 -10.50
C GLU A 8 28.66 22.59 -10.52
N ILE A 9 28.51 21.33 -10.95
CA ILE A 9 29.60 20.36 -11.05
C ILE A 9 29.93 19.98 -12.49
N ALA A 10 29.02 20.22 -13.44
CA ALA A 10 29.26 20.06 -14.87
C ALA A 10 28.25 20.86 -15.70
N GLU A 11 28.69 21.49 -16.78
CA GLU A 11 27.87 22.18 -17.78
C GLU A 11 28.40 21.88 -19.18
N GLY A 12 27.53 21.84 -20.19
CA GLY A 12 27.94 21.72 -21.58
C GLY A 12 26.81 21.31 -22.53
N GLU A 13 27.08 21.42 -23.83
CA GLU A 13 26.19 20.94 -24.88
C GLU A 13 26.24 19.41 -24.98
N ALA A 14 25.06 18.78 -25.02
CA ALA A 14 24.92 17.34 -25.11
C ALA A 14 23.62 16.93 -25.83
N HIS A 15 23.60 15.70 -26.35
CA HIS A 15 22.38 15.08 -26.85
C HIS A 15 21.75 14.21 -25.75
N ALA A 16 20.47 14.44 -25.45
CA ALA A 16 19.69 13.58 -24.57
C ALA A 16 19.03 12.46 -25.40
N ARG A 17 19.19 11.21 -24.97
CA ARG A 17 18.52 10.04 -25.54
C ARG A 17 17.65 9.36 -24.49
N LEU A 18 16.40 9.12 -24.83
CA LEU A 18 15.44 8.39 -24.00
C LEU A 18 15.30 6.96 -24.55
N ASP A 19 15.65 5.99 -23.72
CA ASP A 19 15.49 4.55 -23.98
C ASP A 19 14.38 3.99 -23.05
N GLU A 20 14.06 2.69 -23.13
CA GLU A 20 12.91 2.12 -22.40
C GLU A 20 13.02 2.23 -20.87
N GLU A 21 14.22 2.13 -20.30
CA GLU A 21 14.43 2.19 -18.85
C GLU A 21 15.33 3.35 -18.40
N THR A 22 15.94 4.08 -19.34
CA THR A 22 17.06 4.97 -19.06
C THR A 22 17.07 6.26 -19.89
N LEU A 23 17.57 7.33 -19.29
CA LEU A 23 17.97 8.57 -19.94
C LEU A 23 19.51 8.59 -20.06
N SER A 24 20.02 8.81 -21.28
CA SER A 24 21.45 9.02 -21.53
C SER A 24 21.72 10.46 -21.96
N ILE A 25 22.74 11.10 -21.39
CA ILE A 25 23.26 12.41 -21.81
C ILE A 25 24.61 12.20 -22.49
N LEU A 26 24.68 12.59 -23.77
CA LEU A 26 25.79 12.33 -24.68
C LEU A 26 26.50 13.65 -25.02
N PRO A 27 27.47 14.11 -24.22
CA PRO A 27 28.25 15.32 -24.53
C PRO A 27 29.16 15.10 -25.74
N LYS A 28 29.52 16.18 -26.43
CA LYS A 28 30.39 16.11 -27.63
C LYS A 28 31.81 15.65 -27.31
N PHE A 29 32.37 16.10 -26.19
CA PHE A 29 33.75 15.80 -25.75
C PHE A 29 33.79 15.56 -24.23
N GLY A 30 33.05 14.57 -23.74
CA GLY A 30 32.99 14.28 -22.30
C GLY A 30 32.51 12.87 -22.02
N GLU A 31 32.37 12.56 -20.73
CA GLU A 31 31.85 11.28 -20.26
C GLU A 31 30.33 11.22 -20.43
N VAL A 32 29.85 10.08 -20.90
CA VAL A 32 28.41 9.82 -21.03
C VAL A 32 27.82 9.66 -19.64
N LEU A 33 26.73 10.38 -19.37
CA LEU A 33 25.93 10.18 -18.16
C LEU A 33 24.75 9.28 -18.47
N PHE A 34 24.62 8.19 -17.72
CA PHE A 34 23.57 7.20 -17.86
C PHE A 34 22.73 7.17 -16.59
N ILE A 35 21.42 7.36 -16.72
CA ILE A 35 20.50 7.53 -15.58
C ILE A 35 19.34 6.55 -15.77
N SER A 36 19.13 5.63 -14.82
CA SER A 36 17.89 4.84 -14.80
C SER A 36 16.72 5.75 -14.42
N TYR A 37 15.54 5.54 -15.01
CA TYR A 37 14.35 6.27 -14.55
C TYR A 37 14.00 5.99 -13.07
N ARG A 38 14.51 4.88 -12.50
CA ARG A 38 14.41 4.55 -11.07
C ARG A 38 15.20 5.50 -10.18
N ASP A 39 16.28 6.07 -10.71
CA ASP A 39 17.14 7.01 -9.99
C ASP A 39 16.60 8.44 -10.05
N ILE A 40 15.59 8.70 -10.89
CA ILE A 40 14.93 10.00 -10.95
C ILE A 40 13.85 10.08 -9.86
N PHE A 41 14.21 10.74 -8.77
CA PHE A 41 13.34 10.98 -7.62
C PHE A 41 12.17 11.88 -8.01
N GLU A 42 12.45 13.02 -8.63
CA GLU A 42 11.45 14.03 -9.00
C GLU A 42 11.74 14.59 -10.41
N VAL A 43 10.67 14.88 -11.14
CA VAL A 43 10.71 15.64 -12.40
C VAL A 43 9.91 16.91 -12.18
N SER A 44 10.57 18.06 -12.24
CA SER A 44 9.92 19.37 -12.24
C SER A 44 10.31 20.16 -13.48
N GLU A 45 9.49 21.14 -13.82
CA GLU A 45 9.68 21.94 -15.03
C GLU A 45 9.36 23.40 -14.74
N LYS A 46 10.21 24.30 -15.26
CA LYS A 46 10.04 25.73 -15.12
C LYS A 46 10.82 26.46 -16.20
N ASP A 47 10.24 27.50 -16.78
CA ASP A 47 10.92 28.40 -17.72
C ASP A 47 11.64 27.66 -18.89
N TYR A 48 10.97 26.64 -19.46
CA TYR A 48 11.52 25.76 -20.51
C TYR A 48 12.77 24.96 -20.09
N ARG A 49 12.91 24.70 -18.79
CA ARG A 49 13.93 23.83 -18.21
C ARG A 49 13.26 22.65 -17.53
N ILE A 50 13.84 21.47 -17.72
CA ILE A 50 13.44 20.24 -17.04
C ILE A 50 14.47 19.96 -15.96
N HIS A 51 14.03 19.88 -14.71
CA HIS A 51 14.85 19.56 -13.56
C HIS A 51 14.58 18.12 -13.12
N LEU A 52 15.61 17.30 -13.15
CA LEU A 52 15.58 15.91 -12.71
C LEU A 52 16.38 15.82 -11.43
N MET A 53 15.69 15.67 -10.30
CA MET A 53 16.31 15.40 -9.02
C MET A 53 16.63 13.92 -8.94
N LEU A 54 17.88 13.57 -8.71
CA LEU A 54 18.35 12.20 -8.61
C LEU A 54 18.27 11.69 -7.17
N SER A 55 18.17 10.38 -7.00
CA SER A 55 18.16 9.70 -5.70
C SER A 55 19.45 9.90 -4.90
N SER A 56 20.54 10.24 -5.58
CA SER A 56 21.83 10.63 -5.02
C SER A 56 21.90 12.11 -4.60
N GLY A 57 20.84 12.88 -4.81
CA GLY A 57 20.72 14.27 -4.38
C GLY A 57 21.18 15.31 -5.41
N GLU A 58 21.90 14.92 -6.47
CA GLU A 58 22.23 15.81 -7.59
C GLU A 58 21.00 16.17 -8.42
N THR A 59 21.07 17.33 -9.07
CA THR A 59 20.05 17.78 -10.02
C THR A 59 20.63 17.90 -11.43
N LEU A 60 20.03 17.18 -12.38
CA LEU A 60 20.27 17.38 -13.81
C LEU A 60 19.25 18.37 -14.36
N THR A 61 19.72 19.49 -14.89
CA THR A 61 18.87 20.48 -15.58
C THR A 61 19.07 20.36 -17.08
N LEU A 62 17.99 20.06 -17.81
CA LEU A 62 17.96 20.05 -19.27
C LEU A 62 17.32 21.35 -19.75
N SER A 63 17.98 22.04 -20.67
CA SER A 63 17.50 23.30 -21.25
C SER A 63 17.82 23.35 -22.74
N ASN A 64 17.33 24.38 -23.44
CA ASN A 64 17.58 24.58 -24.88
C ASN A 64 17.09 23.43 -25.79
N LEU A 65 16.04 22.71 -25.38
CA LEU A 65 15.42 21.64 -26.19
C LEU A 65 14.63 22.18 -27.40
N GLY A 66 14.40 23.50 -27.46
CA GLY A 66 13.66 24.15 -28.54
C GLY A 66 12.27 23.57 -28.73
N TYR A 67 11.88 23.34 -29.98
CA TYR A 67 10.57 22.77 -30.34
C TYR A 67 10.36 21.33 -29.82
N LYS A 68 11.42 20.63 -29.39
CA LYS A 68 11.33 19.28 -28.84
C LYS A 68 11.04 19.26 -27.34
N TYR A 69 10.96 20.42 -26.67
CA TYR A 69 10.76 20.49 -25.22
C TYR A 69 9.54 19.70 -24.74
N GLU A 70 8.37 19.97 -25.31
CA GLU A 70 7.12 19.33 -24.91
C GLU A 70 7.12 17.82 -25.22
N ASP A 71 7.59 17.45 -26.41
CA ASP A 71 7.68 16.05 -26.81
C ASP A 71 8.67 15.27 -25.94
N PHE A 72 9.81 15.87 -25.59
CA PHE A 72 10.80 15.25 -24.73
C PHE A 72 10.22 14.99 -23.34
N LEU A 73 9.58 16.00 -22.73
CA LEU A 73 8.99 15.86 -21.40
C LEU A 73 7.89 14.79 -21.40
N ARG A 74 7.00 14.81 -22.41
CA ARG A 74 5.92 13.82 -22.56
C ARG A 74 6.46 12.40 -22.71
N VAL A 75 7.50 12.21 -23.53
CA VAL A 75 8.11 10.89 -23.75
C VAL A 75 8.86 10.41 -22.51
N LEU A 76 9.60 11.29 -21.83
CA LEU A 76 10.27 10.99 -20.56
C LEU A 76 9.25 10.54 -19.50
N SER A 77 8.18 11.33 -19.29
CA SER A 77 7.12 10.99 -18.35
C SER A 77 6.49 9.64 -18.68
N LYS A 78 6.18 9.38 -19.95
CA LYS A 78 5.60 8.11 -20.40
C LYS A 78 6.52 6.91 -20.09
N LEU A 79 7.78 6.98 -20.52
CA LEU A 79 8.73 5.87 -20.35
C LEU A 79 9.01 5.59 -18.88
N ARG A 80 9.23 6.66 -18.09
CA ARG A 80 9.34 6.55 -16.63
C ARG A 80 8.09 5.88 -16.05
N ASN A 81 6.91 6.38 -16.38
CA ASN A 81 5.65 5.87 -15.85
C ASN A 81 5.43 4.38 -16.12
N GLU A 82 5.75 3.90 -17.33
CA GLU A 82 5.68 2.46 -17.66
C GLU A 82 6.67 1.62 -16.83
N LEU A 83 7.88 2.15 -16.59
CA LEU A 83 8.84 1.49 -15.70
C LEU A 83 8.32 1.45 -14.25
N LEU A 84 7.80 2.58 -13.77
CA LEU A 84 7.30 2.69 -12.39
C LEU A 84 6.13 1.74 -12.14
N LEU A 85 5.21 1.59 -13.10
CA LEU A 85 4.10 0.66 -13.00
C LEU A 85 4.56 -0.79 -12.73
N LYS A 86 5.65 -1.24 -13.39
CA LYS A 86 6.22 -2.57 -13.18
C LYS A 86 6.76 -2.74 -11.75
N ASP A 87 7.30 -1.67 -11.17
CA ASP A 87 7.96 -1.68 -9.86
C ASP A 87 7.00 -1.38 -8.70
N MET A 88 5.79 -0.86 -8.94
CA MET A 88 4.76 -0.57 -7.93
C MET A 88 4.14 -1.82 -7.27
N LEU A 89 4.81 -2.97 -7.34
CA LEU A 89 4.38 -4.24 -6.74
C LEU A 89 3.06 -4.80 -7.32
N MET A 90 2.57 -4.20 -8.42
CA MET A 90 1.33 -4.55 -9.09
C MET A 90 1.62 -5.42 -10.30
N HIS A 91 1.10 -6.65 -10.31
CA HIS A 91 1.13 -7.54 -11.48
C HIS A 91 -0.32 -7.97 -11.70
N GLU A 92 -1.10 -7.08 -12.33
CA GLU A 92 -2.54 -7.27 -12.57
C GLU A 92 -2.85 -7.11 -14.05
N THR A 93 -3.93 -7.75 -14.50
CA THR A 93 -4.37 -7.64 -15.88
C THR A 93 -4.95 -6.24 -16.12
N LEU A 94 -4.41 -5.55 -17.12
CA LEU A 94 -4.98 -4.29 -17.60
C LEU A 94 -6.32 -4.58 -18.30
N ARG A 95 -7.39 -3.91 -17.87
CA ARG A 95 -8.76 -4.11 -18.37
C ARG A 95 -9.21 -3.00 -19.31
N LYS A 96 -8.73 -1.77 -19.10
CA LYS A 96 -8.97 -0.63 -20.00
C LYS A 96 -7.86 0.42 -19.87
N SER A 97 -7.46 0.98 -21.01
CA SER A 97 -6.48 2.06 -21.15
C SER A 97 -6.84 2.95 -22.34
N GLY A 98 -6.02 3.97 -22.60
CA GLY A 98 -6.15 4.84 -23.78
C GLY A 98 -7.24 5.91 -23.69
N ALA A 99 -7.79 6.15 -22.49
CA ALA A 99 -8.61 7.32 -22.25
C ALA A 99 -7.69 8.49 -21.89
N GLU A 100 -7.75 9.59 -22.64
CA GLU A 100 -7.14 10.85 -22.24
C GLU A 100 -8.11 11.61 -21.34
N ALA A 101 -7.64 12.17 -20.23
CA ALA A 101 -8.47 12.86 -19.26
C ALA A 101 -7.72 14.03 -18.61
N GLU A 102 -8.46 14.85 -17.88
CA GLU A 102 -7.90 15.71 -16.85
C GLU A 102 -8.28 15.18 -15.46
N PHE A 103 -7.43 15.43 -14.47
CA PHE A 103 -7.71 15.09 -13.09
C PHE A 103 -7.37 16.21 -12.12
N VAL A 104 -8.01 16.15 -10.95
CA VAL A 104 -7.63 16.90 -9.75
C VAL A 104 -7.66 15.95 -8.56
N LEU A 105 -6.55 15.85 -7.83
CA LEU A 105 -6.39 15.08 -6.61
C LEU A 105 -6.39 16.02 -5.41
N TYR A 106 -7.25 15.74 -4.44
CA TYR A 106 -7.39 16.47 -3.18
C TYR A 106 -6.92 15.61 -2.00
N ALA A 107 -6.19 16.23 -1.09
CA ALA A 107 -5.85 15.69 0.22
C ALA A 107 -7.09 15.56 1.12
N GLU A 108 -6.91 14.92 2.28
CA GLU A 108 -7.94 14.72 3.31
C GLU A 108 -8.51 16.07 3.81
N ASN A 109 -7.67 17.10 3.89
CA ASN A 109 -8.07 18.46 4.28
C ASN A 109 -8.68 19.29 3.13
N GLY A 110 -8.94 18.68 1.97
CA GLY A 110 -9.49 19.34 0.79
C GLY A 110 -8.50 20.20 -0.01
N VAL A 111 -7.21 20.23 0.37
CA VAL A 111 -6.18 20.95 -0.39
C VAL A 111 -5.85 20.18 -1.67
N GLU A 112 -5.77 20.90 -2.80
CA GLU A 112 -5.32 20.36 -4.08
C GLU A 112 -3.85 19.89 -3.95
N GLN A 113 -3.60 18.61 -4.16
CA GLN A 113 -2.25 18.04 -4.15
C GLN A 113 -1.63 18.00 -5.55
N GLN A 114 -2.43 17.66 -6.56
CA GLN A 114 -1.96 17.49 -7.93
C GLN A 114 -3.13 17.64 -8.91
N LYS A 115 -2.85 18.20 -10.09
CA LYS A 115 -3.80 18.24 -11.20
C LYS A 115 -3.08 18.22 -12.54
N GLY A 116 -3.83 17.96 -13.60
CA GLY A 116 -3.34 18.09 -14.97
C GLY A 116 -3.95 17.06 -15.90
N LYS A 117 -3.33 16.89 -17.05
CA LYS A 117 -3.67 15.82 -18.00
C LYS A 117 -3.16 14.48 -17.49
N CYS A 118 -3.92 13.43 -17.75
CA CYS A 118 -3.56 12.07 -17.39
C CYS A 118 -4.18 11.02 -18.31
N GLU A 119 -3.67 9.80 -18.22
CA GLU A 119 -4.33 8.59 -18.69
C GLU A 119 -4.79 7.76 -17.48
N PRO A 120 -6.11 7.65 -17.19
CA PRO A 120 -6.60 6.67 -16.23
C PRO A 120 -6.61 5.27 -16.86
N ARG A 121 -6.04 4.29 -16.15
CA ARG A 121 -6.06 2.86 -16.50
C ARG A 121 -6.83 2.06 -15.46
N LEU A 122 -7.69 1.16 -15.94
CA LEU A 122 -8.48 0.26 -15.10
C LEU A 122 -7.82 -1.12 -15.09
N TYR A 123 -7.45 -1.58 -13.91
CA TYR A 123 -6.97 -2.94 -13.63
C TYR A 123 -8.05 -3.73 -12.89
N GLU A 124 -7.76 -4.99 -12.59
CA GLU A 124 -8.70 -5.90 -11.94
C GLU A 124 -9.10 -5.46 -10.54
N THR A 125 -8.19 -4.88 -9.74
CA THR A 125 -8.50 -4.46 -8.36
C THR A 125 -8.40 -2.97 -8.10
N ALA A 126 -7.93 -2.19 -9.08
CA ALA A 126 -7.66 -0.77 -8.89
C ALA A 126 -7.70 0.01 -10.19
N MET A 127 -7.88 1.32 -10.04
CA MET A 127 -7.59 2.31 -11.07
C MET A 127 -6.20 2.90 -10.80
N VAL A 128 -5.42 3.14 -11.86
CA VAL A 128 -4.16 3.87 -11.78
C VAL A 128 -4.27 5.12 -12.64
N ILE A 129 -3.85 6.25 -12.08
CA ILE A 129 -3.80 7.53 -12.80
C ILE A 129 -2.36 7.74 -13.22
N LEU A 130 -2.16 8.00 -14.51
CA LEU A 130 -0.85 8.27 -15.12
C LEU A 130 -0.82 9.72 -15.59
N PRO A 131 -0.37 10.66 -14.74
CA PRO A 131 -0.27 12.06 -15.12
C PRO A 131 0.81 12.28 -16.20
N GLU A 132 0.60 13.27 -17.06
CA GLU A 132 1.68 13.79 -17.93
C GLU A 132 2.76 14.48 -17.10
N LYS A 133 2.37 15.09 -15.97
CA LYS A 133 3.24 15.78 -15.01
C LYS A 133 2.89 15.38 -13.56
N GLY A 134 3.94 15.18 -12.76
CA GLY A 134 3.85 14.76 -11.35
C GLY A 134 3.85 13.24 -11.18
N GLU A 135 3.37 12.78 -10.02
CA GLU A 135 3.54 11.38 -9.60
C GLU A 135 2.35 10.50 -9.97
N ILE A 136 2.64 9.23 -10.26
CA ILE A 136 1.62 8.18 -10.45
C ILE A 136 0.99 7.87 -9.10
N PHE A 137 -0.32 7.62 -9.10
CA PHE A 137 -0.99 7.09 -7.92
C PHE A 137 -2.09 6.10 -8.28
N ARG A 138 -2.37 5.22 -7.31
CA ARG A 138 -3.31 4.10 -7.43
C ARG A 138 -4.49 4.31 -6.50
N VAL A 139 -5.68 3.96 -6.99
CA VAL A 139 -6.92 3.94 -6.22
C VAL A 139 -7.47 2.50 -6.22
N PRO A 140 -7.23 1.72 -5.16
CA PRO A 140 -7.87 0.42 -4.99
C PRO A 140 -9.40 0.55 -5.00
N TYR A 141 -10.11 -0.32 -5.72
CA TYR A 141 -11.58 -0.27 -5.71
C TYR A 141 -12.16 -0.53 -4.31
N SER A 142 -11.46 -1.33 -3.50
CA SER A 142 -11.85 -1.59 -2.12
C SER A 142 -11.69 -0.37 -1.20
N SER A 143 -10.87 0.63 -1.53
CA SER A 143 -10.76 1.86 -0.75
C SER A 143 -11.76 2.93 -1.14
N ILE A 144 -12.55 2.74 -2.20
CA ILE A 144 -13.56 3.71 -2.63
C ILE A 144 -14.75 3.65 -1.68
N SER A 145 -15.14 4.81 -1.14
CA SER A 145 -16.33 4.96 -0.30
C SER A 145 -17.53 5.44 -1.11
N LYS A 146 -17.31 6.31 -2.10
CA LYS A 146 -18.37 6.90 -2.92
C LYS A 146 -17.87 7.25 -4.32
N ILE A 147 -18.76 7.14 -5.30
CA ILE A 147 -18.56 7.61 -6.67
C ILE A 147 -19.77 8.45 -7.06
N ASN A 148 -19.54 9.65 -7.56
CA ASN A 148 -20.57 10.51 -8.15
C ASN A 148 -20.20 10.80 -9.60
N GLU A 149 -21.20 10.69 -10.47
CA GLU A 149 -21.10 11.02 -11.88
C GLU A 149 -21.99 12.24 -12.14
N GLU A 150 -21.39 13.33 -12.61
CA GLU A 150 -22.08 14.59 -12.91
C GLU A 150 -21.31 15.34 -13.99
N ASP A 151 -22.00 15.92 -14.97
CA ASP A 151 -21.42 16.76 -16.03
C ASP A 151 -20.18 16.17 -16.74
N TYR A 152 -20.20 14.88 -17.08
CA TYR A 152 -19.06 14.16 -17.67
C TYR A 152 -17.77 14.23 -16.82
N ALA A 153 -17.94 14.33 -15.51
CA ALA A 153 -16.91 14.18 -14.51
C ALA A 153 -17.25 13.05 -13.55
N LEU A 154 -16.20 12.34 -13.12
CA LEU A 154 -16.27 11.26 -12.16
C LEU A 154 -15.55 11.69 -10.88
N ALA A 155 -16.31 11.95 -9.82
CA ALA A 155 -15.79 12.25 -8.50
C ALA A 155 -15.75 10.98 -7.65
N ILE A 156 -14.56 10.58 -7.22
CA ILE A 156 -14.33 9.37 -6.42
C ILE A 156 -13.78 9.81 -5.06
N GLU A 157 -14.50 9.42 -4.01
CA GLU A 157 -14.09 9.61 -2.61
C GLU A 157 -13.54 8.30 -2.07
N MET A 158 -12.43 8.39 -1.35
CA MET A 158 -11.76 7.26 -0.71
C MET A 158 -12.10 7.24 0.79
N GLU A 159 -11.93 6.08 1.42
CA GLU A 159 -12.09 5.94 2.88
C GLU A 159 -11.06 6.74 3.68
N SER A 160 -9.95 7.15 3.07
CA SER A 160 -8.99 8.10 3.64
C SER A 160 -9.43 9.56 3.52
N GLU A 161 -10.66 9.84 3.09
CA GLU A 161 -11.19 11.19 2.83
C GLU A 161 -10.49 11.95 1.69
N ARG A 162 -9.47 11.37 1.06
CA ARG A 162 -8.94 11.85 -0.22
C ARG A 162 -10.05 11.79 -1.28
N ARG A 163 -9.96 12.71 -2.23
CA ARG A 163 -10.89 12.78 -3.36
C ARG A 163 -10.14 12.96 -4.67
N ILE A 164 -10.57 12.27 -5.71
CA ILE A 164 -10.14 12.54 -7.08
C ILE A 164 -11.35 12.90 -7.93
N VAL A 165 -11.17 13.88 -8.80
CA VAL A 165 -12.12 14.19 -9.88
C VAL A 165 -11.42 13.92 -11.21
N ILE A 166 -12.05 13.12 -12.07
CA ILE A 166 -11.57 12.82 -13.43
C ILE A 166 -12.59 13.36 -14.42
N SER A 167 -12.17 14.13 -15.42
CA SER A 167 -13.07 14.77 -16.38
C SER A 167 -12.45 14.82 -17.78
N LYS A 168 -13.22 15.37 -18.74
CA LYS A 168 -12.78 15.62 -20.13
C LYS A 168 -12.31 14.35 -20.88
N MET A 169 -12.92 13.21 -20.59
CA MET A 169 -12.65 11.95 -21.32
C MET A 169 -13.28 11.90 -22.72
N GLY A 170 -14.09 12.90 -23.11
CA GLY A 170 -14.77 12.95 -24.40
C GLY A 170 -15.58 11.67 -24.66
N ALA A 171 -15.44 11.09 -25.85
CA ALA A 171 -16.12 9.85 -26.23
C ALA A 171 -15.68 8.61 -25.40
N GLN A 172 -14.61 8.70 -24.61
CA GLN A 172 -14.19 7.62 -23.72
C GLN A 172 -14.87 7.63 -22.35
N PHE A 173 -15.66 8.66 -22.01
CA PHE A 173 -16.32 8.78 -20.71
C PHE A 173 -17.24 7.58 -20.42
N ASP A 174 -18.27 7.34 -21.23
CA ASP A 174 -19.24 6.25 -20.99
C ASP A 174 -18.59 4.85 -21.03
N PRO A 175 -17.71 4.53 -22.00
CA PRO A 175 -16.99 3.25 -21.99
C PRO A 175 -16.13 3.06 -20.73
N PHE A 176 -15.55 4.14 -20.21
CA PHE A 176 -14.72 4.11 -19.01
C PHE A 176 -15.56 3.85 -17.76
N THR A 177 -16.61 4.64 -17.52
CA THR A 177 -17.49 4.49 -16.34
C THR A 177 -18.21 3.15 -16.34
N THR A 178 -18.68 2.68 -17.50
CA THR A 178 -19.29 1.35 -17.67
C THR A 178 -18.30 0.24 -17.29
N THR A 179 -17.05 0.34 -17.73
CA THR A 179 -16.02 -0.65 -17.42
C THR A 179 -15.66 -0.64 -15.93
N LEU A 180 -15.50 0.55 -15.33
CA LEU A 180 -15.22 0.70 -13.91
C LEU A 180 -16.36 0.07 -13.07
N SER A 181 -17.60 0.41 -13.37
CA SER A 181 -18.79 -0.14 -12.69
C SER A 181 -18.84 -1.66 -12.79
N ARG A 182 -18.58 -2.22 -13.98
CA ARG A 182 -18.51 -3.67 -14.19
C ARG A 182 -17.45 -4.32 -13.32
N LEU A 183 -16.22 -3.79 -13.29
CA LEU A 183 -15.11 -4.35 -12.49
C LEU A 183 -15.42 -4.34 -10.98
N MET A 184 -15.99 -3.23 -10.48
CA MET A 184 -16.39 -3.14 -9.07
C MET A 184 -17.51 -4.13 -8.73
N ASN A 185 -18.48 -4.34 -9.64
CA ASN A 185 -19.53 -5.32 -9.47
C ASN A 185 -19.00 -6.77 -9.50
N GLU A 186 -18.05 -7.08 -10.39
CA GLU A 186 -17.40 -8.39 -10.47
C GLU A 186 -16.69 -8.73 -9.14
N LEU A 187 -15.94 -7.78 -8.57
CA LEU A 187 -15.33 -7.95 -7.24
C LEU A 187 -16.38 -8.13 -6.14
N SER A 188 -17.45 -7.34 -6.14
CA SER A 188 -18.52 -7.47 -5.15
C SER A 188 -19.19 -8.85 -5.21
N ILE A 189 -19.43 -9.38 -6.40
CA ILE A 189 -19.98 -10.73 -6.60
C ILE A 189 -19.01 -11.78 -6.06
N LYS A 190 -17.72 -11.65 -6.34
CA LYS A 190 -16.67 -12.57 -5.88
C LYS A 190 -16.59 -12.62 -4.35
N VAL A 191 -16.67 -11.47 -3.68
CA VAL A 191 -16.69 -11.39 -2.22
C VAL A 191 -17.95 -12.05 -1.65
N GLN A 192 -19.13 -11.72 -2.21
CA GLN A 192 -20.39 -12.34 -1.79
C GLN A 192 -20.40 -13.87 -2.00
N SER A 193 -19.82 -14.36 -3.10
CA SER A 193 -19.64 -15.80 -3.34
C SER A 193 -18.77 -16.45 -2.28
N SER A 194 -17.65 -15.81 -1.93
CA SER A 194 -16.74 -16.31 -0.89
C SER A 194 -17.42 -16.39 0.47
N LEU A 195 -18.23 -15.38 0.82
CA LEU A 195 -19.03 -15.37 2.04
C LEU A 195 -20.18 -16.39 2.00
N LYS A 196 -20.78 -16.65 0.83
CA LYS A 196 -21.79 -17.70 0.66
C LYS A 196 -21.21 -19.09 0.88
N GLU A 197 -19.96 -19.32 0.47
CA GLU A 197 -19.28 -20.59 0.72
C GLU A 197 -18.98 -20.79 2.21
N LEU A 198 -18.60 -19.72 2.93
CA LEU A 198 -18.40 -19.77 4.38
C LEU A 198 -19.71 -19.99 5.14
N LEU A 199 -20.79 -19.32 4.73
CA LEU A 199 -22.10 -19.47 5.36
C LEU A 199 -23.19 -19.78 4.30
N PRO A 200 -23.32 -21.05 3.86
CA PRO A 200 -24.23 -21.45 2.78
C PRO A 200 -25.69 -21.11 3.04
N ARG A 201 -26.11 -21.04 4.31
CA ARG A 201 -27.49 -20.73 4.71
C ARG A 201 -27.75 -19.23 4.87
N ALA A 202 -26.74 -18.37 4.71
CA ALA A 202 -26.91 -16.93 4.82
C ALA A 202 -27.90 -16.37 3.80
N ASN A 203 -28.73 -15.45 4.27
CA ASN A 203 -29.60 -14.62 3.43
C ASN A 203 -28.73 -13.71 2.52
N PRO A 204 -29.09 -13.51 1.24
CA PRO A 204 -28.39 -12.59 0.34
C PRO A 204 -28.17 -11.17 0.91
N MET A 205 -29.07 -10.66 1.74
CA MET A 205 -28.92 -9.34 2.36
C MET A 205 -27.77 -9.30 3.39
N VAL A 206 -27.62 -10.36 4.19
CA VAL A 206 -26.51 -10.53 5.15
C VAL A 206 -25.19 -10.55 4.40
N LEU A 207 -25.12 -11.33 3.31
CA LEU A 207 -23.92 -11.43 2.47
C LEU A 207 -23.56 -10.10 1.81
N ARG A 208 -24.56 -9.37 1.31
CA ARG A 208 -24.37 -8.05 0.72
C ARG A 208 -23.88 -7.03 1.75
N GLN A 209 -24.43 -7.03 2.96
CA GLN A 209 -23.99 -6.14 4.04
C GLN A 209 -22.57 -6.46 4.48
N ALA A 210 -22.24 -7.73 4.72
CA ALA A 210 -20.89 -8.16 5.11
C ALA A 210 -19.86 -7.85 4.01
N ALA A 211 -20.22 -8.07 2.74
CA ALA A 211 -19.36 -7.76 1.60
C ALA A 211 -19.04 -6.26 1.47
N ARG A 212 -19.89 -5.35 1.99
CA ARG A 212 -19.59 -3.90 2.02
C ARG A 212 -18.48 -3.55 3.01
N PHE A 213 -18.39 -4.28 4.13
CA PHE A 213 -17.31 -4.10 5.10
C PHE A 213 -16.02 -4.76 4.62
N MET A 214 -16.11 -6.02 4.17
CA MET A 214 -14.95 -6.82 3.80
C MET A 214 -14.36 -6.45 2.44
N LYS A 215 -15.19 -6.07 1.46
CA LYS A 215 -14.79 -5.79 0.07
C LYS A 215 -13.79 -6.85 -0.45
N GLU A 216 -13.11 -6.60 -1.56
CA GLU A 216 -12.03 -7.50 -2.00
C GLU A 216 -10.77 -7.21 -1.16
N GLY A 217 -10.40 -8.15 -0.29
CA GLY A 217 -9.14 -8.15 0.44
C GLY A 217 -9.10 -7.34 1.74
N ARG A 218 -10.12 -6.57 2.12
CA ARG A 218 -10.09 -5.80 3.37
C ARG A 218 -10.50 -6.68 4.56
N ALA A 219 -9.85 -6.46 5.70
CA ALA A 219 -10.22 -7.08 6.96
C ALA A 219 -11.33 -6.27 7.64
N ALA A 220 -12.46 -6.92 7.90
CA ALA A 220 -13.59 -6.34 8.61
C ALA A 220 -13.49 -6.64 10.11
N LYS A 221 -13.90 -5.67 10.93
CA LYS A 221 -13.88 -5.77 12.38
C LYS A 221 -14.95 -6.74 12.88
N ARG A 222 -14.65 -7.47 13.94
CA ARG A 222 -15.56 -8.39 14.64
C ARG A 222 -16.90 -7.74 14.94
N SER A 223 -16.90 -6.60 15.63
CA SER A 223 -18.13 -5.90 16.00
C SER A 223 -19.00 -5.55 14.79
N ASP A 224 -18.39 -5.18 13.65
CA ASP A 224 -19.13 -4.83 12.42
C ASP A 224 -19.79 -6.07 11.80
N ILE A 225 -19.09 -7.21 11.77
CA ILE A 225 -19.62 -8.46 11.24
C ILE A 225 -20.67 -9.07 12.17
N GLU A 226 -20.42 -9.11 13.48
CA GLU A 226 -21.38 -9.64 14.46
C GLU A 226 -22.67 -8.82 14.51
N SER A 227 -22.62 -7.50 14.24
CA SER A 227 -23.82 -6.66 14.12
C SER A 227 -24.74 -7.09 12.96
N ILE A 228 -24.21 -7.79 11.95
CA ILE A 228 -24.95 -8.33 10.81
C ILE A 228 -25.33 -9.79 11.07
N SER A 229 -24.34 -10.61 11.47
CA SER A 229 -24.50 -12.03 11.73
C SER A 229 -23.36 -12.56 12.62
N PRO A 230 -23.65 -12.88 13.90
CA PRO A 230 -22.70 -13.56 14.78
C PRO A 230 -22.30 -14.97 14.30
N GLU A 231 -23.14 -15.61 13.49
CA GLU A 231 -22.82 -16.88 12.84
C GLU A 231 -21.72 -16.73 11.78
N LEU A 232 -21.77 -15.65 10.99
CA LEU A 232 -20.75 -15.39 9.98
C LEU A 232 -19.36 -15.20 10.60
N TRP A 233 -19.25 -14.48 11.72
CA TRP A 233 -17.96 -14.33 12.42
C TRP A 233 -17.42 -15.68 12.90
N ARG A 234 -18.27 -16.52 13.49
CA ARG A 234 -17.88 -17.88 13.92
C ARG A 234 -17.37 -18.72 12.75
N GLU A 235 -18.01 -18.65 11.58
CA GLU A 235 -17.51 -19.36 10.39
C GLU A 235 -16.18 -18.82 9.86
N MET A 236 -15.92 -17.52 10.04
CA MET A 236 -14.61 -16.94 9.73
C MET A 236 -13.52 -17.44 10.68
N GLU A 237 -13.82 -17.57 11.98
CA GLU A 237 -12.90 -18.20 12.96
C GLU A 237 -12.70 -19.70 12.65
N ASN A 238 -13.75 -20.44 12.32
CA ASN A 238 -13.65 -21.84 11.88
C ASN A 238 -12.76 -21.97 10.63
N LYS A 239 -12.83 -21.01 9.70
CA LYS A 239 -11.98 -21.00 8.52
C LYS A 239 -10.51 -20.81 8.88
N LEU A 240 -10.17 -20.00 9.88
CA LEU A 240 -8.79 -19.89 10.40
C LEU A 240 -8.30 -21.23 10.97
N ASP A 241 -9.17 -21.96 11.67
CA ASP A 241 -8.86 -23.30 12.20
C ASP A 241 -8.56 -24.29 11.06
N ILE A 242 -9.43 -24.36 10.05
CA ILE A 242 -9.23 -25.21 8.87
C ILE A 242 -7.92 -24.87 8.13
N MET A 243 -7.49 -23.61 8.16
CA MET A 243 -6.24 -23.16 7.55
C MET A 243 -5.01 -23.30 8.48
N GLY A 244 -5.19 -23.92 9.64
CA GLY A 244 -4.15 -24.23 10.62
C GLY A 244 -3.58 -22.99 11.32
N LEU A 245 -4.43 -22.00 11.63
CA LEU A 245 -4.06 -20.79 12.38
C LEU A 245 -4.71 -20.73 13.77
N LYS A 246 -5.35 -21.82 14.22
CA LYS A 246 -6.15 -21.85 15.44
C LYS A 246 -5.35 -21.46 16.67
N GLU A 247 -4.20 -22.11 16.87
CA GLU A 247 -3.42 -21.97 18.10
C GLU A 247 -2.85 -20.55 18.23
N GLU A 248 -2.39 -19.98 17.12
CA GLU A 248 -1.87 -18.62 17.06
C GLU A 248 -2.97 -17.59 17.23
N TYR A 249 -4.10 -17.80 16.55
CA TYR A 249 -5.27 -16.94 16.68
C TYR A 249 -5.78 -16.89 18.12
N GLU A 250 -5.96 -18.04 18.79
CA GLU A 250 -6.47 -18.10 20.16
C GLU A 250 -5.50 -17.48 21.18
N LEU A 251 -4.18 -17.69 21.02
CA LEU A 251 -3.20 -17.01 21.86
C LEU A 251 -3.30 -15.48 21.70
N LEU A 252 -3.22 -14.98 20.47
CA LEU A 252 -3.25 -13.54 20.22
C LEU A 252 -4.58 -12.92 20.65
N LYS A 253 -5.69 -13.62 20.38
CA LYS A 253 -7.05 -13.23 20.82
C LYS A 253 -7.12 -13.08 22.34
N SER A 254 -6.50 -13.98 23.10
CA SER A 254 -6.47 -13.91 24.57
C SER A 254 -5.74 -12.69 25.13
N LEU A 255 -4.82 -12.10 24.37
CA LEU A 255 -4.06 -10.89 24.74
C LEU A 255 -4.72 -9.59 24.25
N SER A 256 -5.77 -9.70 23.44
CA SER A 256 -6.25 -8.60 22.60
C SER A 256 -7.52 -7.92 23.10
N GLN A 257 -7.82 -6.77 22.51
CA GLN A 257 -9.15 -6.18 22.56
C GLN A 257 -10.06 -6.87 21.53
N GLN A 258 -10.76 -7.93 21.97
CA GLN A 258 -11.42 -8.88 21.06
C GLN A 258 -12.44 -8.26 20.09
N GLU A 259 -13.19 -7.24 20.53
CA GLU A 259 -14.17 -6.53 19.68
C GLU A 259 -13.53 -5.82 18.48
N LYS A 260 -12.21 -5.58 18.54
CA LYS A 260 -11.43 -4.88 17.51
C LYS A 260 -10.61 -5.83 16.65
N ILE A 261 -10.71 -7.15 16.86
CA ILE A 261 -10.11 -8.12 15.95
C ILE A 261 -10.73 -7.94 14.56
N CYS A 262 -9.92 -7.98 13.52
CA CYS A 262 -10.39 -7.96 12.15
C CYS A 262 -9.96 -9.23 11.41
N ILE A 263 -10.82 -9.74 10.54
CA ILE A 263 -10.49 -10.85 9.65
C ILE A 263 -10.82 -10.43 8.21
N GLY A 264 -9.92 -10.72 7.28
CA GLY A 264 -10.05 -10.42 5.87
C GLY A 264 -9.86 -11.65 4.99
N LEU A 265 -10.49 -11.59 3.82
CA LEU A 265 -10.44 -12.63 2.79
C LEU A 265 -10.05 -11.99 1.47
N LYS A 266 -9.13 -12.63 0.76
CA LYS A 266 -8.75 -12.29 -0.60
C LYS A 266 -8.65 -13.57 -1.42
N ARG A 267 -9.16 -13.56 -2.65
CA ARG A 267 -9.01 -14.72 -3.55
C ARG A 267 -8.24 -14.29 -4.79
N GLY A 268 -7.14 -14.95 -5.11
CA GLY A 268 -6.32 -14.60 -6.28
C GLY A 268 -5.68 -13.20 -6.25
N LEU A 269 -4.99 -12.87 -7.35
CA LEU A 269 -4.24 -11.63 -7.58
C LEU A 269 -3.33 -11.22 -6.41
N LEU A 270 -2.38 -12.09 -6.10
CA LEU A 270 -1.29 -11.87 -5.15
C LEU A 270 0.07 -12.14 -5.85
N GLY A 271 0.26 -11.56 -7.03
CA GLY A 271 1.40 -11.93 -7.89
C GLY A 271 1.30 -13.41 -8.27
N ASP A 272 2.29 -14.20 -7.87
CA ASP A 272 2.39 -15.64 -8.17
C ASP A 272 1.52 -16.53 -7.24
N LEU A 273 0.93 -15.95 -6.19
CA LEU A 273 0.08 -16.69 -5.25
C LEU A 273 -1.32 -16.85 -5.85
N THR A 274 -1.63 -18.08 -6.24
CA THR A 274 -2.98 -18.52 -6.60
C THR A 274 -3.66 -19.13 -5.36
N GLY A 275 -4.96 -18.91 -5.20
CA GLY A 275 -5.73 -19.50 -4.10
C GLY A 275 -6.42 -18.50 -3.18
N GLU A 276 -6.93 -19.03 -2.06
CA GLU A 276 -7.64 -18.28 -1.03
C GLU A 276 -6.65 -17.82 0.05
N TYR A 277 -6.70 -16.54 0.37
CA TYR A 277 -5.84 -15.88 1.34
C TYR A 277 -6.72 -15.35 2.47
N ILE A 278 -6.53 -15.89 3.67
CA ILE A 278 -7.17 -15.41 4.89
C ILE A 278 -6.11 -14.74 5.76
N TRP A 279 -6.49 -13.63 6.37
CA TRP A 279 -5.59 -12.86 7.23
C TRP A 279 -6.37 -12.18 8.35
N PHE A 280 -5.68 -11.85 9.43
CA PHE A 280 -6.27 -11.15 10.56
C PHE A 280 -5.39 -10.00 11.05
N LEU A 281 -6.05 -9.07 11.76
CA LEU A 281 -5.43 -8.02 12.57
C LEU A 281 -5.92 -8.17 14.00
N ILE A 282 -5.00 -8.37 14.93
CA ILE A 282 -5.31 -8.53 16.35
C ILE A 282 -4.61 -7.42 17.13
N PRO A 283 -5.35 -6.42 17.64
CA PRO A 283 -4.75 -5.33 18.38
C PRO A 283 -4.53 -5.70 19.86
N ILE A 284 -3.30 -5.57 20.32
CA ILE A 284 -2.82 -5.95 21.65
C ILE A 284 -2.33 -4.67 22.33
N TYR A 285 -3.12 -4.18 23.28
CA TYR A 285 -2.82 -3.00 24.06
C TYR A 285 -3.66 -2.98 25.34
N ASP A 286 -3.14 -2.26 26.34
CA ASP A 286 -3.70 -2.07 27.67
C ASP A 286 -3.04 -0.81 28.28
N THR A 287 -3.77 -0.07 29.13
CA THR A 287 -3.20 1.08 29.86
C THR A 287 -2.30 0.64 31.03
N ASN A 288 -2.33 -0.63 31.40
CA ASN A 288 -1.44 -1.19 32.42
C ASN A 288 -0.06 -1.47 31.81
N GLU A 289 0.94 -0.67 32.23
CA GLU A 289 2.35 -0.77 31.80
C GLU A 289 2.99 -2.15 32.06
N THR A 290 2.45 -2.95 32.99
CA THR A 290 2.97 -4.30 33.27
C THR A 290 2.53 -5.35 32.26
N LYS A 291 1.55 -5.02 31.40
CA LYS A 291 1.07 -5.92 30.35
C LYS A 291 1.78 -5.67 29.01
N PRO A 292 2.02 -6.72 28.21
CA PRO A 292 2.46 -6.56 26.83
C PRO A 292 1.43 -5.75 26.04
N GLY A 293 1.90 -4.90 25.11
CA GLY A 293 1.00 -4.01 24.40
C GLY A 293 1.64 -3.19 23.29
N ASN A 294 0.95 -2.10 22.94
CA ASN A 294 1.31 -1.17 21.88
C ASN A 294 1.52 -1.83 20.50
N ALA A 295 0.76 -2.87 20.18
CA ALA A 295 0.98 -3.64 18.95
C ALA A 295 -0.31 -4.03 18.24
N VAL A 296 -0.23 -4.18 16.92
CA VAL A 296 -1.21 -4.92 16.11
C VAL A 296 -0.48 -6.08 15.46
N ALA A 297 -0.92 -7.29 15.75
CA ALA A 297 -0.44 -8.51 15.13
C ALA A 297 -1.17 -8.73 13.80
N LEU A 298 -0.40 -9.02 12.74
CA LEU A 298 -0.88 -9.41 11.43
C LEU A 298 -0.37 -10.80 11.11
N GLU A 299 -1.29 -11.68 10.77
CA GLU A 299 -0.94 -12.98 10.23
C GLU A 299 -1.81 -13.30 9.03
N ALA A 300 -1.25 -14.10 8.12
CA ALA A 300 -1.95 -14.52 6.93
C ALA A 300 -1.41 -15.84 6.39
N THR A 301 -2.32 -16.59 5.77
CA THR A 301 -2.04 -17.88 5.13
C THR A 301 -2.75 -17.96 3.79
N SER A 302 -2.13 -18.64 2.84
CA SER A 302 -2.66 -18.91 1.49
C SER A 302 -2.94 -20.40 1.25
N GLY A 303 -2.98 -21.23 2.31
CA GLY A 303 -3.03 -22.69 2.22
C GLY A 303 -1.66 -23.37 2.45
N GLU A 304 -1.59 -24.69 2.24
CA GLU A 304 -0.43 -25.53 2.60
C GLU A 304 0.89 -25.11 1.92
N GLY A 305 1.98 -25.14 2.69
CA GLY A 305 3.36 -25.13 2.17
C GLY A 305 4.14 -23.80 2.28
N GLY A 306 3.51 -22.69 2.67
CA GLY A 306 4.20 -21.43 2.90
C GLY A 306 4.78 -21.31 4.33
N GLY A 307 5.99 -20.77 4.47
CA GLY A 307 6.53 -20.41 5.79
C GLY A 307 5.62 -19.41 6.49
N LYS A 308 5.09 -19.78 7.67
CA LYS A 308 4.21 -18.94 8.48
C LYS A 308 5.01 -17.98 9.35
N ALA A 309 4.55 -16.74 9.41
CA ALA A 309 5.12 -15.72 10.27
C ALA A 309 4.04 -14.75 10.73
N THR A 310 4.14 -14.34 11.98
CA THR A 310 3.29 -13.31 12.58
C THR A 310 4.08 -12.00 12.58
N TYR A 311 3.50 -10.94 12.01
CA TYR A 311 4.12 -9.64 11.85
C TYR A 311 3.51 -8.68 12.87
N PHE A 312 4.35 -7.89 13.54
CA PHE A 312 3.88 -6.97 14.57
C PHE A 312 4.17 -5.53 14.17
N PHE A 313 3.19 -4.67 14.36
CA PHE A 313 3.27 -3.25 14.06
C PHE A 313 2.93 -2.43 15.30
N LYS A 314 3.72 -1.39 15.59
CA LYS A 314 3.49 -0.45 16.68
C LYS A 314 2.18 0.28 16.47
N LEU A 315 1.34 0.30 17.50
CA LEU A 315 0.07 1.02 17.47
C LEU A 315 0.31 2.54 17.46
N VAL A 316 1.03 3.05 18.47
CA VAL A 316 1.49 4.44 18.61
C VAL A 316 3.00 4.48 18.87
N SER A 317 3.58 5.68 18.98
CA SER A 317 4.98 5.82 19.39
C SER A 317 5.19 5.18 20.77
N ARG A 318 6.34 4.55 20.99
CA ARG A 318 6.72 3.98 22.29
C ARG A 318 6.86 5.02 23.40
N LYS A 319 7.16 6.27 23.04
CA LYS A 319 7.19 7.40 23.98
C LYS A 319 5.80 7.90 24.34
N GLU A 320 4.88 7.81 23.38
CA GLU A 320 3.51 8.27 23.54
C GLU A 320 2.65 7.23 24.28
N TYR A 321 2.89 5.94 24.05
CA TYR A 321 2.07 4.86 24.61
C TYR A 321 1.86 4.90 26.14
N PRO A 322 2.88 5.16 26.98
CA PRO A 322 2.70 5.25 28.43
C PRO A 322 1.88 6.47 28.87
N THR A 323 1.68 7.46 28.00
CA THR A 323 0.93 8.69 28.33
C THR A 323 -0.59 8.51 28.23
N PHE A 324 -1.06 7.39 27.69
CA PHE A 324 -2.49 7.10 27.60
C PHE A 324 -3.04 6.62 28.95
N GLU A 325 -3.78 7.48 29.63
CA GLU A 325 -4.37 7.18 30.94
C GLU A 325 -5.67 6.35 30.86
N ASN A 326 -6.36 6.38 29.72
CA ASN A 326 -7.66 5.73 29.54
C ASN A 326 -7.70 4.83 28.29
N MET A 327 -8.53 3.78 28.38
CA MET A 327 -8.70 2.81 27.30
C MET A 327 -9.43 3.38 26.08
N GLU A 328 -10.25 4.41 26.24
CA GLU A 328 -11.07 4.98 25.17
C GLU A 328 -10.22 5.70 24.11
N ASP A 329 -9.18 6.40 24.54
CA ASP A 329 -8.19 7.02 23.67
C ASP A 329 -7.38 5.96 22.92
N LEU A 330 -6.93 4.90 23.59
CA LEU A 330 -6.27 3.76 22.92
C LEU A 330 -7.22 3.04 21.96
N HIS A 331 -8.51 2.95 22.29
CA HIS A 331 -9.51 2.39 21.38
C HIS A 331 -9.63 3.19 20.08
N ARG A 332 -9.57 4.53 20.17
CA ARG A 332 -9.59 5.43 19.01
C ARG A 332 -8.34 5.26 18.17
N GLU A 333 -7.16 5.24 18.79
CA GLU A 333 -5.90 5.02 18.07
C GLU A 333 -5.85 3.64 17.40
N ALA A 334 -6.33 2.60 18.08
CA ALA A 334 -6.45 1.26 17.50
C ALA A 334 -7.34 1.24 16.26
N ASP A 335 -8.51 1.89 16.32
CA ASP A 335 -9.41 1.95 15.17
C ASP A 335 -8.81 2.71 14.00
N ASN A 336 -8.13 3.82 14.27
CA ASN A 336 -7.43 4.60 13.26
C ASN A 336 -6.30 3.79 12.62
N PHE A 337 -5.52 3.09 13.43
CA PHE A 337 -4.38 2.32 12.93
C PHE A 337 -4.79 1.05 12.18
N ILE A 338 -5.84 0.36 12.62
CA ILE A 338 -6.41 -0.79 11.90
C ILE A 338 -6.91 -0.38 10.51
N LYS A 339 -7.56 0.79 10.39
CA LYS A 339 -7.97 1.36 9.09
C LYS A 339 -6.75 1.62 8.21
N LYS A 340 -5.69 2.22 8.77
CA LYS A 340 -4.43 2.48 8.07
C LYS A 340 -3.75 1.19 7.60
N ILE A 341 -3.60 0.16 8.46
CA ILE A 341 -3.00 -1.12 8.05
C ILE A 341 -3.81 -1.76 6.91
N ASN A 342 -5.14 -1.76 7.00
CA ASN A 342 -6.00 -2.25 5.92
C ASN A 342 -5.68 -1.59 4.58
N GLN A 343 -5.62 -0.25 4.56
CA GLN A 343 -5.25 0.52 3.37
C GLN A 343 -3.84 0.18 2.89
N CYS A 344 -2.88 0.06 3.82
CA CYS A 344 -1.50 -0.22 3.46
C CYS A 344 -1.31 -1.60 2.82
N MET A 345 -1.95 -2.63 3.38
CA MET A 345 -1.90 -3.99 2.84
C MET A 345 -2.51 -4.07 1.44
N LEU A 346 -3.59 -3.31 1.18
CA LEU A 346 -4.17 -3.17 -0.15
C LEU A 346 -3.24 -2.42 -1.11
N ALA A 347 -2.59 -1.35 -0.65
CA ALA A 347 -1.69 -0.51 -1.46
C ALA A 347 -0.48 -1.31 -1.99
N ILE A 348 0.12 -2.17 -1.16
CA ILE A 348 1.28 -3.00 -1.53
C ILE A 348 0.90 -4.37 -2.09
N ASN A 349 -0.39 -4.60 -2.36
CA ASN A 349 -0.95 -5.88 -2.78
C ASN A 349 -0.45 -7.06 -1.94
N PHE A 350 -0.47 -6.89 -0.61
CA PHE A 350 -0.05 -7.88 0.40
C PHE A 350 1.40 -8.40 0.29
N ARG A 351 2.29 -7.71 -0.43
CA ARG A 351 3.71 -8.08 -0.47
C ARG A 351 4.40 -7.73 0.85
N ARG A 352 4.66 -8.76 1.67
CA ARG A 352 5.23 -8.60 3.02
C ARG A 352 6.75 -8.42 3.04
N GLU A 353 7.48 -9.00 2.08
CA GLU A 353 8.95 -8.91 2.03
C GLU A 353 9.51 -7.48 2.15
N PRO A 354 9.05 -6.50 1.36
CA PRO A 354 9.57 -5.14 1.46
C PRO A 354 9.27 -4.45 2.81
N ILE A 355 8.41 -5.01 3.67
CA ILE A 355 8.15 -4.45 5.01
C ILE A 355 9.30 -4.76 5.97
N TYR A 356 9.78 -6.01 5.97
CA TYR A 356 10.75 -6.48 6.96
C TYR A 356 12.17 -6.57 6.41
N LEU A 357 12.37 -6.31 5.12
CA LEU A 357 13.69 -6.33 4.50
C LEU A 357 14.56 -5.20 5.12
N PRO A 358 15.73 -5.54 5.73
CA PRO A 358 16.64 -4.54 6.28
C PRO A 358 17.14 -3.58 5.21
N ASP A 359 17.42 -2.34 5.58
CA ASP A 359 17.87 -1.30 4.64
C ASP A 359 19.17 -1.68 3.94
N GLU A 360 20.08 -2.38 4.62
CA GLU A 360 21.35 -2.83 4.04
C GLU A 360 21.14 -3.83 2.89
N LYS A 361 20.04 -4.59 2.93
CA LYS A 361 19.69 -5.51 1.83
C LYS A 361 19.06 -4.79 0.64
N LEU A 362 18.50 -3.59 0.81
CA LEU A 362 17.91 -2.83 -0.30
C LEU A 362 18.95 -2.35 -1.32
N GLU A 363 20.23 -2.36 -0.95
CA GLU A 363 21.35 -2.04 -1.84
C GLU A 363 21.71 -3.19 -2.80
N ASP A 364 21.21 -4.41 -2.56
CA ASP A 364 21.39 -5.52 -3.49
C ASP A 364 20.55 -5.26 -4.77
N PRO A 365 21.13 -5.35 -5.98
CA PRO A 365 20.42 -5.15 -7.25
C PRO A 365 19.11 -5.95 -7.37
N ARG A 366 19.03 -7.15 -6.78
CA ARG A 366 17.81 -7.97 -6.82
C ARG A 366 16.61 -7.33 -6.09
N TYR A 367 16.88 -6.40 -5.18
CA TYR A 367 15.90 -5.69 -4.37
C TYR A 367 15.71 -4.22 -4.79
N GLN A 368 16.30 -3.79 -5.91
CA GLN A 368 16.16 -2.41 -6.42
C GLN A 368 14.69 -1.99 -6.57
N LYS A 369 13.82 -2.91 -7.03
CA LYS A 369 12.36 -2.68 -7.11
C LYS A 369 11.73 -2.33 -5.75
N TYR A 370 12.23 -2.90 -4.65
CA TYR A 370 11.73 -2.60 -3.30
C TYR A 370 12.24 -1.28 -2.79
N LYS A 371 13.51 -0.93 -3.04
CA LYS A 371 14.05 0.40 -2.74
C LYS A 371 13.19 1.47 -3.41
N PHE A 372 12.85 1.26 -4.68
CA PHE A 372 11.97 2.13 -5.43
C PHE A 372 10.53 2.17 -4.86
N ALA A 373 9.91 1.01 -4.64
CA ALA A 373 8.56 0.92 -4.08
C ALA A 373 8.45 1.62 -2.72
N ILE A 374 9.48 1.52 -1.87
CA ILE A 374 9.53 2.20 -0.57
C ILE A 374 9.55 3.72 -0.77
N ALA A 375 10.33 4.24 -1.72
CA ALA A 375 10.36 5.68 -1.99
C ALA A 375 9.01 6.22 -2.47
N LYS A 376 8.26 5.43 -3.24
CA LYS A 376 7.06 5.88 -3.96
C LYS A 376 5.72 5.50 -3.34
N ILE A 377 5.66 4.51 -2.45
CA ILE A 377 4.43 4.06 -1.81
C ILE A 377 4.44 4.51 -0.34
N PRO A 378 3.77 5.64 0.03
CA PRO A 378 3.72 6.13 1.40
C PRO A 378 3.25 5.08 2.40
N GLU A 379 2.30 4.24 2.00
CA GLU A 379 1.76 3.16 2.81
C GLU A 379 2.81 2.09 3.17
N LEU A 380 3.73 1.81 2.26
CA LEU A 380 4.84 0.87 2.53
C LEU A 380 5.83 1.48 3.53
N ARG A 381 6.11 2.78 3.42
CA ARG A 381 6.94 3.50 4.42
C ARG A 381 6.30 3.45 5.80
N LEU A 382 5.00 3.72 5.88
CA LEU A 382 4.27 3.64 7.15
C LEU A 382 4.35 2.24 7.77
N LEU A 383 4.19 1.18 6.97
CA LEU A 383 4.34 -0.19 7.45
C LEU A 383 5.75 -0.45 7.97
N ARG A 384 6.80 -0.01 7.27
CA ARG A 384 8.20 -0.17 7.70
C ARG A 384 8.52 0.60 8.99
N GLU A 385 8.04 1.84 9.09
CA GLU A 385 8.17 2.69 10.27
C GLU A 385 7.53 2.00 11.49
N ARG A 386 6.30 1.53 11.32
CA ARG A 386 5.52 0.89 12.39
C ARG A 386 5.99 -0.52 12.69
N PHE A 387 6.69 -1.19 11.78
CA PHE A 387 7.15 -2.57 11.97
C PHE A 387 7.98 -2.72 13.25
N ILE A 388 7.62 -3.70 14.09
CA ILE A 388 8.35 -4.07 15.30
C ILE A 388 9.32 -5.20 14.98
N GLY A 389 8.79 -6.24 14.32
CA GLY A 389 9.48 -7.50 14.06
C GLY A 389 8.50 -8.54 13.54
N ARG A 390 9.03 -9.71 13.20
CA ARG A 390 8.24 -10.88 12.81
C ARG A 390 8.69 -12.09 13.60
N VAL A 391 7.74 -12.94 13.98
CA VAL A 391 8.01 -14.23 14.63
C VAL A 391 7.77 -15.33 13.60
N ILE A 392 8.80 -16.14 13.35
CA ILE A 392 8.74 -17.25 12.41
C ILE A 392 8.23 -18.50 13.15
N HIS A 393 7.34 -19.23 12.50
CA HIS A 393 6.77 -20.46 13.05
C HIS A 393 7.77 -21.60 12.94
N SER A 394 8.43 -21.95 14.05
CA SER A 394 9.33 -23.11 14.16
C SER A 394 8.69 -24.25 14.94
N SER A 395 8.11 -23.95 16.10
CA SER A 395 7.21 -24.80 16.89
C SER A 395 6.24 -23.90 17.65
N HIS A 396 5.07 -24.40 18.06
CA HIS A 396 4.07 -23.60 18.78
C HIS A 396 4.64 -22.97 20.06
N GLU A 397 5.35 -23.75 20.89
CA GLU A 397 5.93 -23.26 22.14
C GLU A 397 7.00 -22.17 21.93
N GLN A 398 7.89 -22.38 20.96
CA GLN A 398 8.91 -21.39 20.64
C GLN A 398 8.29 -20.11 20.05
N TRP A 399 7.31 -20.27 19.17
CA TRP A 399 6.56 -19.15 18.60
C TRP A 399 5.86 -18.34 19.71
N LYS A 400 5.16 -19.00 20.63
CA LYS A 400 4.49 -18.34 21.76
C LYS A 400 5.48 -17.58 22.63
N LYS A 401 6.63 -18.17 22.94
CA LYS A 401 7.69 -17.49 23.68
C LYS A 401 8.18 -16.25 22.95
N ASP A 402 8.50 -16.37 21.67
CA ASP A 402 9.01 -15.27 20.86
C ASP A 402 7.99 -14.13 20.68
N VAL A 403 6.69 -14.45 20.58
CA VAL A 403 5.62 -13.45 20.60
C VAL A 403 5.62 -12.67 21.90
N MET A 404 5.69 -13.36 23.04
CA MET A 404 5.70 -12.70 24.35
C MET A 404 6.96 -11.86 24.54
N ASP A 405 8.12 -12.34 24.11
CA ASP A 405 9.38 -11.61 24.18
C ASP A 405 9.35 -10.36 23.28
N LEU A 406 8.81 -10.46 22.06
CA LEU A 406 8.61 -9.32 21.16
C LEU A 406 7.68 -8.27 21.76
N LEU A 407 6.53 -8.68 22.32
CA LEU A 407 5.57 -7.74 22.89
C LEU A 407 6.13 -7.04 24.15
N LYS A 408 6.92 -7.74 24.96
CA LYS A 408 7.64 -7.15 26.11
C LYS A 408 8.69 -6.14 25.65
N PHE A 409 9.52 -6.53 24.67
CA PHE A 409 10.48 -5.63 24.04
C PHE A 409 9.82 -4.35 23.55
N ASN A 410 8.63 -4.46 22.96
CA ASN A 410 7.93 -3.32 22.38
C ASN A 410 7.50 -2.26 23.41
N VAL A 411 7.23 -2.67 24.65
CA VAL A 411 6.85 -1.75 25.74
C VAL A 411 8.03 -1.38 26.64
N SER A 412 9.15 -2.13 26.60
CA SER A 412 10.34 -1.83 27.42
C SER A 412 11.27 -0.79 26.80
N THR A 413 11.29 -0.67 25.46
CA THR A 413 12.12 0.32 24.77
C THR A 413 11.36 1.61 24.48
N GLN A 414 12.07 2.74 24.47
CA GLN A 414 11.55 4.06 24.12
C GLN A 414 11.98 4.51 22.71
N ASN A 415 12.82 3.73 22.04
CA ASN A 415 13.30 4.02 20.69
C ASN A 415 12.35 3.40 19.67
N ASP A 416 11.63 4.20 18.88
CA ASP A 416 10.72 3.69 17.84
C ASP A 416 11.42 2.96 16.69
N ASP A 417 12.68 3.26 16.43
CA ASP A 417 13.46 2.64 15.35
C ASP A 417 13.97 1.25 15.72
N ALA A 418 14.01 0.91 17.01
CA ALA A 418 14.47 -0.39 17.48
C ALA A 418 13.55 -1.51 16.96
N LYS A 419 14.13 -2.50 16.28
CA LYS A 419 13.44 -3.67 15.74
C LYS A 419 13.79 -4.89 16.56
N TRP A 420 12.80 -5.70 16.90
CA TRP A 420 13.00 -6.95 17.62
C TRP A 420 13.69 -7.98 16.72
N ARG A 421 14.67 -8.69 17.29
CA ARG A 421 15.39 -9.79 16.64
C ARG A 421 15.36 -11.02 17.53
N GLN A 422 15.02 -12.16 16.94
CA GLN A 422 14.99 -13.44 17.66
C GLN A 422 16.38 -13.76 18.23
N GLY A 423 16.46 -13.98 19.54
CA GLY A 423 17.69 -14.38 20.23
C GLY A 423 18.56 -13.24 20.78
N GLU A 424 18.21 -11.97 20.58
CA GLU A 424 18.80 -10.87 21.35
C GLU A 424 18.17 -10.91 22.75
N LYS A 425 18.93 -11.41 23.74
CA LYS A 425 18.57 -11.27 25.15
C LYS A 425 18.73 -9.80 25.51
N ASP A 426 17.69 -9.20 26.09
CA ASP A 426 17.76 -7.89 26.72
C ASP A 426 19.01 -7.85 27.63
N GLY A 427 19.92 -6.92 27.32
CA GLY A 427 21.08 -6.60 28.13
C GLY A 427 20.76 -5.53 29.16
#